data_AF-A0A7X1GEJ0-F1
#
_entry.id   AF-A0A7X1GEJ0-F1
#
_cell.length_a   1.000
_cell.length_b   1.000
_cell.length_c   1.000
_cell.angle_alpha   90.00
_cell.angle_beta   90.00
_cell.angle_gamma   90.00
#
_symmetry.space_group_name_H-M   'P 1'
#
loop_
_entity.id
_entity.type
_entity.pdbx_description
1 polymer ?
#
loop_
_entity_poly.entity_id
_entity_poly.type
_entity_poly.pdbx_seq_one_letter_code
_entity_poly.pdbx_strand_id
1 'polypeptide(L)'
;MIQWPAHSKITCLDSNDKIIAVSARSRLDLSDSLMLNRDEKKPLSCQIEVLTKSADWTTWNSINVKRIEDHIAYDLEFDGYKVKIDRISNPSRTLCSKPFKWKLEISADYDDTELGLDKKPIGTRFKVARSDASVKTIQSNIEKVFGLPRGSVCLLTPEAKKANLRSSIKSLRNKWKNS
;
A
#
# COMPACT_ATOMS: atom_id res chain seq x y z
N MET A 1 -4.98 1.55 -15.20
CA MET A 1 -5.49 0.89 -13.98
C MET A 1 -4.69 -0.41 -13.86
N ILE A 2 -3.80 -0.51 -12.86
CA ILE A 2 -2.99 -1.72 -12.65
C ILE A 2 -3.93 -2.70 -11.92
N GLN A 3 -4.20 -3.85 -12.54
CA GLN A 3 -5.09 -4.86 -12.00
C GLN A 3 -4.53 -6.24 -12.26
N TRP A 4 -4.90 -7.19 -11.40
CA TRP A 4 -4.69 -8.60 -11.64
C TRP A 4 -5.28 -9.04 -12.99
N PRO A 5 -4.66 -10.03 -13.67
CA PRO A 5 -5.24 -10.62 -14.87
C PRO A 5 -6.65 -11.13 -14.59
N ALA A 6 -7.57 -10.97 -15.54
CA ALA A 6 -8.91 -11.56 -15.45
C ALA A 6 -8.82 -13.08 -15.20
N HIS A 7 -9.80 -13.63 -14.49
CA HIS A 7 -9.85 -15.06 -14.17
C HIS A 7 -8.57 -15.59 -13.50
N SER A 8 -7.87 -14.73 -12.75
CA SER A 8 -6.71 -15.14 -11.98
C SER A 8 -7.12 -15.85 -10.70
N LYS A 9 -6.37 -16.91 -10.39
CA LYS A 9 -6.32 -17.52 -9.07
C LYS A 9 -5.00 -17.14 -8.44
N ILE A 10 -5.09 -16.51 -7.27
CA ILE A 10 -3.95 -16.02 -6.50
C ILE A 10 -3.94 -16.76 -5.19
N THR A 11 -2.81 -17.36 -4.83
CA THR A 11 -2.62 -18.08 -3.57
C THR A 11 -1.39 -17.51 -2.87
N CYS A 12 -1.51 -17.17 -1.60
CA CYS A 12 -0.39 -16.75 -0.77
C CYS A 12 -0.11 -17.82 0.28
N LEU A 13 1.15 -18.19 0.43
CA LEU A 13 1.64 -19.26 1.30
C LEU A 13 2.66 -18.69 2.29
N ASP A 14 2.66 -19.14 3.54
CA ASP A 14 3.72 -18.81 4.50
C ASP A 14 5.00 -19.63 4.22
N SER A 15 6.00 -19.47 5.10
CA SER A 15 7.26 -20.23 5.02
C SER A 15 7.13 -21.74 5.20
N ASN A 16 5.99 -22.23 5.68
CA ASN A 16 5.68 -23.64 5.89
C ASN A 16 4.69 -24.18 4.84
N ASP A 17 4.54 -23.49 3.71
CA ASP A 17 3.59 -23.81 2.63
C ASP A 17 2.12 -23.85 3.07
N LYS A 18 1.78 -23.18 4.19
CA LYS A 18 0.39 -23.04 4.63
C LYS A 18 -0.25 -21.86 3.91
N ILE A 19 -1.46 -22.07 3.38
CA ILE A 19 -2.24 -21.02 2.74
C ILE A 19 -2.62 -19.96 3.78
N ILE A 20 -2.19 -18.72 3.55
CA ILE A 20 -2.51 -17.55 4.37
C ILE A 20 -3.55 -16.64 3.70
N ALA A 21 -3.62 -16.63 2.37
CA ALA A 21 -4.66 -15.92 1.62
C ALA A 21 -4.92 -16.60 0.26
N VAL A 22 -6.15 -16.48 -0.25
CA VAL A 22 -6.52 -17.01 -1.58
C VAL A 22 -7.61 -16.16 -2.21
N SER A 23 -7.54 -15.94 -3.52
CA SER A 23 -8.61 -15.34 -4.32
C SER A 23 -8.76 -16.06 -5.65
N ALA A 24 -10.01 -16.24 -6.08
CA ALA A 24 -10.35 -16.91 -7.34
C ALA A 24 -10.94 -15.97 -8.41
N ARG A 25 -10.99 -14.65 -8.15
CA ARG A 25 -11.68 -13.67 -9.02
C ARG A 25 -10.93 -12.36 -9.22
N SER A 26 -9.60 -12.41 -9.37
CA SER A 26 -8.74 -11.25 -9.69
C SER A 26 -8.94 -10.03 -8.78
N ARG A 27 -9.43 -10.27 -7.56
CA ARG A 27 -9.77 -9.27 -6.55
C ARG A 27 -9.14 -9.70 -5.23
N LEU A 28 -7.82 -9.73 -5.21
CA LEU A 28 -7.07 -9.87 -3.97
C LEU A 28 -6.40 -8.53 -3.71
N ASP A 29 -6.77 -7.92 -2.59
CA ASP A 29 -6.00 -6.84 -1.99
C ASP A 29 -4.96 -7.50 -1.08
N LEU A 30 -3.68 -7.42 -1.46
CA LEU A 30 -2.56 -8.05 -0.75
C LEU A 30 -2.33 -7.39 0.59
N SER A 31 -2.48 -6.07 0.66
CA SER A 31 -2.29 -5.28 1.87
C SER A 31 -3.27 -5.76 2.95
N ASP A 32 -4.57 -5.75 2.64
CA ASP A 32 -5.61 -6.19 3.56
C ASP A 32 -5.49 -7.70 3.87
N SER A 33 -5.24 -8.52 2.84
CA SER A 33 -5.25 -9.98 3.03
C SER A 33 -4.04 -10.51 3.78
N LEU A 34 -2.88 -9.86 3.67
CA LEU A 34 -1.63 -10.34 4.25
C LEU A 34 -1.24 -9.60 5.53
N MET A 35 -1.58 -8.32 5.66
CA MET A 35 -1.04 -7.46 6.71
C MET A 35 -2.07 -6.98 7.73
N LEU A 36 -3.36 -6.90 7.41
CA LEU A 36 -4.40 -6.31 8.28
C LEU A 36 -4.47 -6.93 9.70
N ASN A 37 -4.26 -8.24 9.81
CA ASN A 37 -4.33 -8.97 11.08
C ASN A 37 -2.95 -9.36 11.64
N ARG A 38 -1.87 -8.79 11.09
CA ARG A 38 -0.49 -9.16 11.43
C ARG A 38 0.17 -8.11 12.33
N ASP A 39 1.14 -8.58 13.12
CA ASP A 39 1.98 -7.71 13.93
C ASP A 39 2.91 -6.90 13.01
N GLU A 40 2.68 -5.59 12.95
CA GLU A 40 3.39 -4.65 12.09
C GLU A 40 4.90 -4.62 12.35
N LYS A 41 5.35 -5.01 13.55
CA LYS A 41 6.77 -5.04 13.92
C LYS A 41 7.52 -6.23 13.32
N LYS A 42 6.80 -7.23 12.79
CA LYS A 42 7.42 -8.45 12.26
C LYS A 42 7.28 -8.49 10.75
N PRO A 43 8.41 -8.57 10.01
CA PRO A 43 8.33 -8.75 8.57
C PRO A 43 7.59 -10.05 8.23
N LEU A 44 6.82 -10.02 7.15
CA LEU A 44 6.19 -11.20 6.56
C LEU A 44 7.06 -11.68 5.40
N SER A 45 7.51 -12.93 5.47
CA SER A 45 8.00 -13.63 4.30
C SER A 45 6.95 -14.63 3.84
N CYS A 46 6.51 -14.51 2.59
CA CYS A 46 5.51 -15.38 2.00
C CYS A 46 5.82 -15.68 0.54
N GLN A 47 5.23 -16.75 0.01
CA GLN A 47 5.21 -17.02 -1.41
C GLN A 47 3.86 -16.63 -1.99
N ILE A 48 3.86 -16.04 -3.18
CA ILE A 48 2.66 -15.77 -3.96
C ILE A 48 2.69 -16.58 -5.25
N GLU A 49 1.60 -17.29 -5.51
CA GLU A 49 1.36 -18.04 -6.73
C GLU A 49 0.23 -17.40 -7.52
N VAL A 50 0.48 -17.10 -8.79
CA VAL A 50 -0.52 -16.56 -9.69
C VAL A 50 -0.66 -17.46 -10.90
N LEU A 51 -1.88 -17.82 -11.24
CA LEU A 51 -2.24 -18.40 -12.54
C LEU A 51 -3.46 -17.66 -13.09
N THR A 52 -3.59 -17.61 -14.41
CA THR A 52 -4.75 -17.02 -15.07
C THR A 52 -5.14 -17.85 -16.29
N LYS A 53 -6.45 -17.89 -16.55
CA LYS A 53 -7.04 -18.48 -17.76
C LYS A 53 -7.52 -17.41 -18.74
N SER A 54 -7.11 -16.16 -18.56
CA SER A 54 -7.47 -15.07 -19.49
C SER A 54 -6.85 -15.30 -20.86
N ALA A 55 -7.62 -15.02 -21.91
CA ALA A 55 -7.13 -15.09 -23.29
C ALA A 55 -6.00 -14.09 -23.57
N ASP A 56 -6.02 -12.93 -22.90
CA ASP A 56 -5.02 -11.87 -23.06
C ASP A 56 -3.67 -12.20 -22.38
N TRP A 57 -3.65 -13.23 -21.54
CA TRP A 57 -2.48 -13.66 -20.78
C TRP A 57 -2.13 -15.09 -21.18
N THR A 58 -1.38 -15.23 -22.27
CA THR A 58 -1.02 -16.53 -22.82
C THR A 58 0.19 -17.14 -22.14
N THR A 59 1.25 -16.35 -21.91
CA THR A 59 2.54 -16.84 -21.41
C THR A 59 3.16 -15.94 -20.34
N TRP A 60 3.93 -16.54 -19.43
CA TRP A 60 4.74 -15.86 -18.43
C TRP A 60 6.03 -15.28 -19.02
N ASN A 61 5.90 -14.48 -20.07
CA ASN A 61 7.01 -13.70 -20.61
C ASN A 61 7.40 -12.57 -19.66
N SER A 62 8.56 -11.97 -19.89
CA SER A 62 9.10 -10.91 -19.01
C SER A 62 8.19 -9.68 -18.88
N ILE A 63 7.37 -9.38 -19.91
CA ILE A 63 6.44 -8.24 -19.88
C ILE A 63 5.28 -8.54 -18.91
N ASN A 64 4.69 -9.72 -19.02
CA ASN A 64 3.59 -10.15 -18.17
C ASN A 64 4.04 -10.35 -16.71
N VAL A 65 5.21 -10.95 -16.50
CA VAL A 65 5.80 -11.08 -15.16
C VAL A 65 6.03 -9.70 -14.54
N LYS A 66 6.61 -8.75 -15.29
CA LYS A 66 6.84 -7.39 -14.80
C LYS A 66 5.53 -6.67 -14.44
N ARG A 67 4.47 -6.84 -15.23
CA ARG A 67 3.15 -6.26 -14.90
C ARG A 67 2.59 -6.75 -13.57
N ILE A 68 2.82 -8.03 -13.23
CA ILE A 68 2.42 -8.58 -11.92
C ILE A 68 3.28 -7.98 -10.81
N GLU A 69 4.58 -7.86 -11.02
CA GLU A 69 5.50 -7.24 -10.05
C GLU A 69 5.14 -5.78 -9.79
N ASP A 70 4.86 -5.01 -10.84
CA ASP A 70 4.40 -3.63 -10.74
C ASP A 70 3.06 -3.55 -9.98
N HIS A 71 2.16 -4.54 -10.15
CA HIS A 71 0.91 -4.63 -9.40
C HIS A 71 1.15 -4.94 -7.92
N ILE A 72 1.99 -5.94 -7.60
CA ILE A 72 2.34 -6.30 -6.21
C ILE A 72 2.98 -5.12 -5.49
N ALA A 73 3.95 -4.47 -6.13
CA ALA A 73 4.61 -3.29 -5.58
C ALA A 73 3.61 -2.15 -5.37
N TYR A 74 2.76 -1.85 -6.36
CA TYR A 74 1.73 -0.83 -6.21
C TYR A 74 0.80 -1.12 -5.03
N ASP A 75 0.27 -2.34 -4.91
CA ASP A 75 -0.70 -2.70 -3.87
C ASP A 75 -0.12 -2.55 -2.45
N LEU A 76 1.11 -3.01 -2.24
CA LEU A 76 1.76 -2.99 -0.91
C LEU A 76 2.41 -1.65 -0.59
N GLU A 77 3.13 -1.04 -1.53
CA GLU A 77 3.83 0.24 -1.30
C GLU A 77 2.86 1.42 -1.20
N PHE A 78 1.71 1.35 -1.88
CA PHE A 78 0.68 2.38 -1.78
C PHE A 78 0.11 2.50 -0.36
N ASP A 79 0.14 1.41 0.41
CA ASP A 79 -0.30 1.36 1.80
C ASP A 79 0.84 1.45 2.82
N GLY A 80 2.05 1.80 2.37
CA GLY A 80 3.17 2.11 3.26
C GLY A 80 4.02 0.91 3.67
N TYR A 81 3.84 -0.25 3.03
CA TYR A 81 4.73 -1.38 3.22
C TYR A 81 5.91 -1.32 2.25
N LYS A 82 7.10 -1.68 2.73
CA LYS A 82 8.21 -2.03 1.85
C LYS A 82 8.05 -3.49 1.43
N VAL A 83 8.15 -3.76 0.14
CA VAL A 83 8.15 -5.12 -0.40
C VAL A 83 9.42 -5.38 -1.20
N LYS A 84 10.07 -6.49 -0.90
CA LYS A 84 11.09 -7.08 -1.76
C LYS A 84 10.48 -8.25 -2.53
N ILE A 85 10.61 -8.23 -3.85
CA ILE A 85 10.01 -9.22 -4.75
C ILE A 85 11.14 -10.03 -5.39
N ASP A 86 11.25 -11.30 -5.02
CA ASP A 86 12.19 -12.25 -5.59
C ASP A 86 11.44 -13.29 -6.44
N ARG A 87 11.86 -13.50 -7.69
CA ARG A 87 11.26 -14.50 -8.58
C ARG A 87 11.70 -15.90 -8.17
N ILE A 88 10.76 -16.80 -7.93
CA ILE A 88 11.05 -18.24 -7.77
C ILE A 88 10.99 -18.93 -9.13
N SER A 89 9.98 -18.58 -9.94
CA SER A 89 9.83 -19.06 -11.31
C SER A 89 10.56 -18.15 -12.30
N ASN A 90 11.10 -18.72 -13.38
CA ASN A 90 11.76 -17.95 -14.43
C ASN A 90 10.78 -17.58 -15.55
N PRO A 91 10.80 -16.32 -16.06
CA PRO A 91 10.01 -15.94 -17.22
C PRO A 91 10.36 -16.82 -18.42
N SER A 92 9.34 -17.36 -19.08
CA SER A 92 9.50 -18.25 -20.23
C SER A 92 8.20 -18.29 -21.05
N ARG A 93 8.17 -19.15 -22.07
CA ARG A 93 6.95 -19.41 -22.85
C ARG A 93 5.97 -20.36 -22.15
N THR A 94 6.14 -20.59 -20.84
CA THR A 94 5.17 -21.35 -20.05
C THR A 94 3.82 -20.64 -20.05
N LEU A 95 2.75 -21.43 -20.17
CA LEU A 95 1.40 -20.89 -20.21
C LEU A 95 1.02 -20.24 -18.88
N CYS A 96 0.30 -19.12 -18.92
CA CYS A 96 -0.19 -18.46 -17.70
C CYS A 96 -1.21 -19.29 -16.91
N SER A 97 -1.75 -20.36 -17.52
CA SER A 97 -2.58 -21.35 -16.84
C SER A 97 -1.80 -22.20 -15.83
N LYS A 98 -0.47 -22.24 -15.93
CA LYS A 98 0.41 -22.81 -14.91
C LYS A 98 0.80 -21.72 -13.90
N PRO A 99 0.90 -22.05 -12.60
CA PRO A 99 1.26 -21.09 -11.58
C PRO A 99 2.68 -20.56 -11.78
N PHE A 100 2.83 -19.23 -11.66
CA PHE A 100 4.10 -18.56 -11.51
C PHE A 100 4.26 -18.12 -10.07
N LYS A 101 5.47 -18.28 -9.53
CA LYS A 101 5.73 -18.08 -8.11
C LYS A 101 6.73 -16.95 -7.86
N TRP A 102 6.44 -16.13 -6.87
CA TRP A 102 7.34 -15.14 -6.29
C TRP A 102 7.48 -15.35 -4.79
N LYS A 103 8.63 -15.00 -4.24
CA LYS A 103 8.86 -14.82 -2.81
C LYS A 103 8.77 -13.33 -2.51
N LEU A 104 7.98 -12.99 -1.50
CA LEU A 104 7.81 -11.63 -1.01
C LEU A 104 8.40 -11.54 0.39
N GLU A 105 9.11 -10.45 0.66
CA GLU A 105 9.48 -10.01 2.00
C GLU A 105 8.85 -8.64 2.21
N ILE A 106 7.86 -8.57 3.10
CA ILE A 106 7.03 -7.40 3.36
C ILE A 106 7.34 -6.89 4.77
N SER A 107 7.65 -5.62 4.91
CA SER A 107 7.93 -4.98 6.20
C SER A 107 7.25 -3.62 6.28
N ALA A 108 6.71 -3.28 7.45
CA ALA A 108 6.20 -1.93 7.68
C ALA A 108 7.38 -0.96 7.82
N ASP A 109 7.37 0.14 7.07
CA ASP A 109 8.37 1.20 7.16
C ASP A 109 7.88 2.35 8.04
N TYR A 110 7.42 2.01 9.24
CA TYR A 110 7.16 3.02 10.28
C TYR A 110 8.50 3.36 10.93
N ASP A 111 9.30 4.22 10.28
CA ASP A 111 10.41 4.89 10.96
C ASP A 111 9.84 5.89 11.97
N ASP A 112 9.38 5.35 13.10
CA ASP A 112 8.69 6.09 14.16
C ASP A 112 9.45 5.96 15.48
N THR A 113 10.76 6.19 15.42
CA THR A 113 11.61 6.18 16.62
C THR A 113 11.55 7.51 17.39
N GLU A 114 10.83 8.55 16.94
CA GLU A 114 10.85 9.84 17.66
C GLU A 114 9.53 10.61 17.85
N LEU A 115 8.36 10.13 17.40
CA LEU A 115 7.13 10.96 17.48
C LEU A 115 5.90 10.25 18.06
N GLY A 116 5.98 9.93 19.34
CA GLY A 116 4.84 10.14 20.24
C GLY A 116 4.19 8.90 20.80
N LEU A 117 4.24 8.82 22.12
CA LEU A 117 3.48 7.92 22.98
C LEU A 117 1.98 7.94 22.65
N ASP A 118 1.42 6.73 22.57
CA ASP A 118 0.06 6.35 22.96
C ASP A 118 -1.14 6.99 22.25
N LYS A 119 -1.11 7.06 20.91
CA LYS A 119 -2.36 7.08 20.13
C LYS A 119 -2.30 6.01 19.06
N LYS A 120 -3.05 4.91 19.25
CA LYS A 120 -3.35 3.94 18.18
C LYS A 120 -3.92 4.72 16.99
N PRO A 121 -3.21 4.81 15.87
CA PRO A 121 -3.63 5.75 14.86
C PRO A 121 -4.62 5.03 13.92
N ILE A 122 -5.83 5.56 13.84
CA ILE A 122 -6.91 5.04 12.99
C ILE A 122 -6.68 5.60 11.58
N GLY A 123 -5.81 4.96 10.79
CA GLY A 123 -5.57 5.31 9.39
C GLY A 123 -4.36 4.60 8.79
N THR A 124 -4.42 4.27 7.49
CA THR A 124 -3.38 3.52 6.77
C THR A 124 -2.27 4.38 6.17
N ARG A 125 -2.28 5.71 6.39
CA ARG A 125 -1.33 6.65 5.74
C ARG A 125 -0.88 7.76 6.67
N PHE A 126 0.37 7.71 7.11
CA PHE A 126 1.01 8.77 7.88
C PHE A 126 2.01 9.52 6.99
N LYS A 127 1.78 10.82 6.84
CA LYS A 127 2.78 11.75 6.29
C LYS A 127 2.97 12.89 7.28
N VAL A 128 4.18 13.00 7.83
CA VAL A 128 4.54 14.13 8.66
C VAL A 128 4.73 15.35 7.77
N ALA A 129 3.79 16.30 7.84
CA ALA A 129 3.94 17.57 7.14
C ALA A 129 5.15 18.35 7.67
N ARG A 130 5.94 18.95 6.76
CA ARG A 130 7.01 19.88 7.15
C ARG A 130 6.44 21.06 7.94
N SER A 131 7.20 21.54 8.93
CA SER A 131 6.76 22.59 9.85
C SER A 131 6.55 23.95 9.17
N ASP A 132 7.31 24.24 8.11
CA ASP A 132 7.25 25.45 7.30
C ASP A 132 6.19 25.41 6.18
N ALA A 133 5.60 24.24 5.92
CA ALA A 133 4.55 24.12 4.92
C ALA A 133 3.30 24.92 5.32
N SER A 134 2.65 25.52 4.33
CA SER A 134 1.36 26.21 4.53
C SER A 134 0.20 25.22 4.61
N VAL A 135 -0.86 25.57 5.34
CA VAL A 135 -2.12 24.81 5.38
C VAL A 135 -2.67 24.58 3.96
N LYS A 136 -2.58 25.59 3.08
CA LYS A 136 -3.00 25.47 1.67
C LYS A 136 -2.22 24.37 0.94
N THR A 137 -0.91 24.32 1.11
CA THR A 137 -0.06 23.30 0.47
C THR A 137 -0.46 21.90 0.92
N ILE A 138 -0.74 21.72 2.22
CA ILE A 138 -1.15 20.43 2.75
C ILE A 138 -2.53 20.01 2.24
N GLN A 139 -3.52 20.91 2.22
CA GLN A 139 -4.84 20.62 1.66
C GLN A 139 -4.75 20.18 0.20
N SER A 140 -4.03 20.92 -0.66
CA SER A 140 -3.81 20.55 -2.06
C SER A 140 -3.12 19.19 -2.21
N ASN A 141 -2.18 18.86 -1.32
CA ASN A 141 -1.50 17.58 -1.35
C ASN A 141 -2.43 16.44 -0.94
N ILE A 142 -3.29 16.63 0.05
CA ILE A 142 -4.32 15.64 0.42
C ILE A 142 -5.27 15.43 -0.75
N GLU A 143 -5.78 16.51 -1.36
CA GLU A 143 -6.66 16.42 -2.53
C GLU A 143 -6.01 15.63 -3.67
N LYS A 144 -4.75 15.92 -3.98
CA LYS A 144 -4.00 15.23 -5.02
C LYS A 144 -3.76 13.75 -4.70
N VAL A 145 -3.39 13.43 -3.46
CA VAL A 145 -3.08 12.05 -3.03
C VAL A 145 -4.32 11.18 -3.02
N PHE A 146 -5.46 11.72 -2.61
CA PHE A 146 -6.72 10.98 -2.47
C PHE A 146 -7.67 11.16 -3.67
N GLY A 147 -7.28 11.91 -4.70
CA GLY A 147 -8.11 12.15 -5.90
C GLY A 147 -9.38 12.95 -5.61
N LEU A 148 -9.35 13.85 -4.62
CA LEU A 148 -10.52 14.62 -4.20
C LEU A 148 -10.71 15.89 -5.05
N PRO A 149 -11.95 16.40 -5.19
CA PRO A 149 -12.20 17.68 -5.84
C PRO A 149 -11.42 18.82 -5.18
N ARG A 150 -10.95 19.76 -5.99
CA ARG A 150 -10.21 20.91 -5.49
C ARG A 150 -11.06 21.74 -4.52
N GLY A 151 -10.54 21.99 -3.33
CA GLY A 151 -11.22 22.72 -2.25
C GLY A 151 -12.12 21.87 -1.35
N SER A 152 -12.17 20.54 -1.53
CA SER A 152 -12.99 19.68 -0.69
C SER A 152 -12.35 19.35 0.66
N VAL A 153 -11.04 19.62 0.84
CA VAL A 153 -10.32 19.31 2.08
C VAL A 153 -10.22 20.55 2.97
N CYS A 154 -10.55 20.41 4.25
CA CYS A 154 -10.43 21.47 5.25
C CYS A 154 -9.68 20.97 6.50
N LEU A 155 -8.77 21.80 7.03
CA LEU A 155 -8.12 21.55 8.31
C LEU A 155 -8.78 22.43 9.37
N LEU A 156 -9.05 21.87 10.54
CA LEU A 156 -9.65 22.57 11.68
C LEU A 156 -8.62 22.86 12.77
N THR A 157 -8.84 23.95 13.49
CA THR A 157 -8.13 24.29 14.73
C THR A 157 -8.78 23.57 15.93
N PRO A 158 -8.14 23.56 17.12
CA PRO A 158 -8.73 22.94 18.32
C PRO A 158 -10.14 23.48 18.65
N GLU A 159 -10.41 24.73 18.31
CA GLU A 159 -11.70 25.40 18.53
C GLU A 159 -12.74 25.09 17.44
N ALA A 160 -12.53 24.02 16.66
CA ALA A 160 -13.36 23.61 15.52
C ALA A 160 -13.53 24.68 14.40
N LYS A 161 -12.62 25.67 14.35
CA LYS A 161 -12.62 26.71 13.31
C LYS A 161 -11.74 26.31 12.13
N LYS A 162 -12.06 26.79 10.94
CA LYS A 162 -11.23 26.57 9.75
C LYS A 162 -9.84 27.18 9.95
N ALA A 163 -8.80 26.39 9.73
CA ALA A 163 -7.43 26.85 9.78
C ALA A 163 -7.15 27.85 8.64
N ASN A 164 -6.37 28.90 8.93
CA ASN A 164 -6.01 29.91 7.94
C ASN A 164 -5.07 29.30 6.89
N LEU A 165 -5.43 29.42 5.61
CA LEU A 165 -4.67 28.87 4.48
C LEU A 165 -3.21 29.33 4.41
N ARG A 166 -2.90 30.55 4.88
CA ARG A 166 -1.55 31.12 4.91
C ARG A 166 -0.76 30.75 6.17
N SER A 167 -1.42 30.18 7.18
CA SER A 167 -0.72 29.73 8.38
C SER A 167 0.16 28.51 8.09
N SER A 168 1.28 28.42 8.79
CA SER A 168 2.16 27.25 8.72
C SER A 168 1.64 26.10 9.59
N ILE A 169 2.03 24.88 9.24
CA ILE A 169 1.75 23.70 10.07
C ILE A 169 2.37 23.84 11.47
N LYS A 170 3.52 24.51 11.61
CA LYS A 170 4.08 24.86 12.93
C LYS A 170 3.11 25.69 13.76
N SER A 171 2.51 26.72 13.18
CA SER A 171 1.52 27.55 13.89
C SER A 171 0.30 26.73 14.30
N LEU A 172 -0.20 25.87 13.40
CA LEU A 172 -1.32 24.98 13.69
C LEU A 172 -1.00 23.99 14.83
N ARG A 173 0.19 23.37 14.81
CA ARG A 173 0.66 22.46 15.88
C ARG A 173 0.78 23.19 17.22
N ASN A 174 1.32 24.41 17.22
CA ASN A 174 1.45 25.19 18.46
C ASN A 174 0.08 25.51 19.08
N LYS A 175 -0.96 25.76 18.28
CA LYS A 175 -2.32 25.92 18.81
C LYS A 175 -2.81 24.68 19.54
N TRP A 176 -2.60 23.50 18.96
CA TRP A 176 -2.96 22.22 19.57
C TRP A 176 -2.14 21.88 20.83
N LYS A 177 -0.90 22.37 20.94
CA LYS A 177 -0.09 22.22 22.15
C LYS A 177 -0.51 23.14 23.29
N ASN A 178 -1.12 24.28 22.96
CA ASN A 178 -1.50 25.33 23.90
C ASN A 178 -3.03 25.40 24.15
N SER A 179 -3.80 24.39 23.71
CA SER A 179 -5.23 24.21 24.04
C SER A 179 -5.37 23.14 25.12
#